data_AF-A0A445AUI2-F1
#
_entry.id   AF-A0A445AUI2-F1
#
_cell.length_a   1.000
_cell.length_b   1.000
_cell.length_c   1.000
_cell.angle_alpha   90.00
_cell.angle_beta   90.00
_cell.angle_gamma   90.00
#
_symmetry.space_group_name_H-M   'P 1'
#
loop_
_entity.id
_entity.type
_entity.pdbx_description
1 polymer ?
#
loop_
_entity_poly.entity_id
_entity_poly.type
_entity_poly.pdbx_seq_one_letter_code
_entity_poly.pdbx_strand_id
1 'polypeptide(L)'
;MGTISQDHSKLDSDTVAEAIRPLVETEPSKYATCRKYSYAPFVPLGDAETWPAYQGPTLVTNPAMRCTSKGRPKLTRYLNKMDSCDMRGPWICRLCGAQGHSWSRCPQRAGPSGASDDGPP
;
A
#
# COMPACT_ATOMS: atom_id res chain seq x y z
N MET A 1 11.61 -14.67 40.51
CA MET A 1 11.90 -14.06 39.20
C MET A 1 11.91 -15.16 38.16
N GLY A 2 10.80 -15.33 37.42
CA GLY A 2 10.69 -16.33 36.36
C GLY A 2 10.97 -15.71 35.01
N THR A 3 12.02 -16.15 34.34
CA THR A 3 12.33 -15.76 32.96
C THR A 3 11.46 -16.57 32.01
N ILE A 4 10.52 -15.91 31.33
CA ILE A 4 9.73 -16.54 30.27
C ILE A 4 10.59 -16.49 29.01
N SER A 5 11.07 -17.66 28.55
CA SER A 5 11.75 -17.77 27.26
C SER A 5 10.72 -17.63 26.14
N GLN A 6 10.96 -16.69 25.21
CA GLN A 6 10.18 -16.48 23.99
C GLN A 6 10.75 -17.26 22.80
N ASP A 7 11.22 -18.50 23.03
CA ASP A 7 11.61 -19.39 21.94
C ASP A 7 10.37 -19.95 21.23
N HIS A 8 9.92 -19.25 20.18
CA HIS A 8 8.79 -19.65 19.34
C HIS A 8 9.09 -20.89 18.47
N SER A 9 10.33 -21.40 18.47
CA SER A 9 10.73 -22.62 17.75
C SER A 9 10.19 -23.91 18.38
N LYS A 10 9.64 -23.85 19.60
CA LYS A 10 9.12 -25.00 20.35
C LYS A 10 7.59 -25.06 20.43
N LEU A 11 6.89 -24.08 19.89
CA LEU A 11 5.43 -24.10 19.83
C LEU A 11 5.02 -24.80 18.55
N ASP A 12 4.73 -26.09 18.68
CA ASP A 12 4.13 -26.89 17.62
C ASP A 12 2.74 -26.31 17.26
N SER A 13 2.42 -26.31 15.96
CA SER A 13 1.18 -25.73 15.43
C SER A 13 -0.06 -26.42 15.99
N ASP A 14 0.02 -27.72 16.28
CA ASP A 14 -1.08 -28.51 16.81
C ASP A 14 -1.35 -28.12 18.27
N THR A 15 -0.29 -27.89 19.07
CA THR A 15 -0.40 -27.33 20.44
C THR A 15 -1.04 -25.94 20.45
N VAL A 16 -0.68 -25.07 19.50
CA VAL A 16 -1.30 -23.74 19.39
C VAL A 16 -2.78 -23.86 19.04
N ALA A 17 -3.16 -24.77 18.13
CA ALA A 17 -4.55 -24.99 17.75
C ALA A 17 -5.39 -25.64 18.86
N GLU A 18 -4.83 -26.58 19.63
CA GLU A 18 -5.45 -27.15 20.83
C GLU A 18 -5.71 -26.08 21.90
N ALA A 19 -4.73 -25.21 22.17
CA ALA A 19 -4.85 -24.17 23.20
C ALA A 19 -5.89 -23.09 22.84
N ILE A 20 -6.10 -22.81 21.55
CA ILE A 20 -7.05 -21.79 21.07
C ILE A 20 -8.48 -22.34 20.94
N ARG A 21 -8.66 -23.65 20.75
CA ARG A 21 -9.98 -24.28 20.52
C ARG A 21 -11.06 -23.95 21.55
N PRO A 22 -10.79 -24.01 22.88
CA PRO A 22 -11.79 -23.68 23.88
C PRO A 22 -12.26 -22.22 23.80
N LEU A 23 -11.40 -21.31 23.35
CA LEU A 23 -11.73 -19.88 23.20
C LEU A 23 -12.63 -19.62 22.00
N VAL A 24 -12.57 -20.48 20.98
CA VAL A 24 -13.46 -20.43 19.81
C VAL A 24 -14.80 -21.09 20.13
N GLU A 25 -14.81 -22.17 20.93
CA GLU A 25 -16.05 -22.88 21.27
C GLU A 25 -16.89 -22.18 22.35
N THR A 26 -16.25 -21.49 23.30
CA THR A 26 -16.95 -20.85 24.42
C THR A 26 -17.74 -19.62 24.02
N GLU A 27 -17.35 -18.89 22.98
CA GLU A 27 -18.04 -17.67 22.56
C GLU A 27 -18.14 -17.47 21.04
N PRO A 28 -18.99 -18.26 20.36
CA PRO A 28 -19.25 -18.11 18.93
C PRO A 28 -19.66 -16.70 18.50
N SER A 29 -20.37 -15.99 19.39
CA SER A 29 -20.94 -14.68 19.12
C SER A 29 -19.92 -13.52 19.15
N LYS A 30 -18.78 -13.68 19.83
CA LYS A 30 -17.74 -12.63 19.95
C LYS A 30 -16.95 -12.43 18.65
N TYR A 31 -16.67 -13.50 17.91
CA TYR A 31 -16.02 -13.42 16.59
C TYR A 31 -17.03 -13.37 15.43
N ALA A 32 -18.31 -13.68 15.69
CA ALA A 32 -19.38 -13.67 14.68
C ALA A 32 -20.23 -12.39 14.67
N THR A 33 -19.68 -11.23 15.00
CA THR A 33 -20.35 -9.94 14.77
C THR A 33 -19.48 -8.96 13.99
N CYS A 34 -19.15 -9.33 12.75
CA CYS A 34 -19.03 -8.30 11.72
C CYS A 34 -20.41 -7.69 11.52
N ARG A 35 -20.76 -6.65 12.31
CA ARG A 35 -21.91 -5.80 12.03
C ARG A 35 -21.69 -5.24 10.62
N LYS A 36 -22.41 -5.77 9.63
CA LYS A 36 -22.51 -5.13 8.32
C LYS A 36 -23.13 -3.76 8.58
N TYR A 37 -22.31 -2.72 8.62
CA TYR A 37 -22.80 -1.37 8.42
C TYR A 37 -23.39 -1.38 7.00
N SER A 38 -24.72 -1.41 6.90
CA SER A 38 -25.40 -1.22 5.62
C SER A 38 -24.85 0.04 4.97
N TYR A 39 -24.43 -0.08 3.71
CA TYR A 39 -23.97 1.03 2.90
C TYR A 39 -25.10 2.04 2.74
N ALA A 40 -25.20 3.00 3.66
CA ALA A 40 -25.84 4.26 3.33
C ALA A 40 -25.12 4.79 2.07
N PRO A 41 -25.85 5.22 1.03
CA PRO A 41 -25.22 5.76 -0.16
C PRO A 41 -24.35 6.94 0.28
N PHE A 42 -23.07 6.90 -0.09
CA PHE A 42 -22.20 8.05 0.08
C PHE A 42 -22.85 9.22 -0.66
N VAL A 43 -23.18 10.28 0.07
CA VAL A 43 -23.58 11.54 -0.55
C VAL A 43 -22.33 12.09 -1.24
N PRO A 44 -22.32 12.27 -2.56
CA PRO A 44 -21.20 12.90 -3.24
C PRO A 44 -20.97 14.25 -2.61
N LEU A 45 -19.72 14.54 -2.28
CA LEU A 45 -19.34 15.84 -1.79
C LEU A 45 -19.72 16.86 -2.87
N GLY A 46 -20.43 17.93 -2.49
CA GLY A 46 -20.94 18.94 -3.42
C GLY A 46 -19.82 19.63 -4.19
N ASP A 47 -20.18 20.51 -5.12
CA ASP A 47 -19.21 21.23 -5.94
C ASP A 47 -18.16 21.96 -5.07
N ALA A 48 -16.89 21.89 -5.47
CA ALA A 48 -15.78 22.47 -4.70
C ALA A 48 -15.98 23.96 -4.38
N GLU A 49 -16.67 24.69 -5.27
CA GLU A 49 -17.03 26.10 -5.13
C GLU A 49 -18.00 26.38 -3.96
N THR A 50 -18.73 25.36 -3.48
CA THR A 50 -19.67 25.48 -2.35
C THR A 50 -19.03 25.15 -1.01
N TRP A 51 -17.76 24.73 -0.99
CA TRP A 51 -17.11 24.31 0.24
C TRP A 51 -16.71 25.52 1.07
N PRO A 52 -16.96 25.52 2.39
CA PRO A 52 -16.45 26.57 3.25
C PRO A 52 -14.91 26.54 3.24
N ALA A 53 -14.29 27.72 3.37
CA ALA A 53 -12.84 27.80 3.49
C ALA A 53 -12.35 26.94 4.67
N TYR A 54 -11.43 26.02 4.41
CA TYR A 54 -10.88 25.13 5.43
C TYR A 54 -10.19 25.94 6.53
N GLN A 55 -10.75 25.94 7.75
CA GLN A 55 -10.21 26.64 8.91
C GLN A 55 -9.23 25.79 9.75
N GLY A 56 -8.98 24.55 9.34
CA GLY A 56 -8.14 23.63 10.10
C GLY A 56 -6.63 23.81 9.84
N PRO A 57 -5.78 23.10 10.59
CA PRO A 57 -4.34 23.12 10.37
C PRO A 57 -4.00 22.58 8.98
N THR A 58 -3.19 23.31 8.21
CA THR A 58 -2.63 22.78 6.97
C THR A 58 -1.69 21.63 7.31
N LEU A 59 -2.03 20.43 6.84
CA LEU A 59 -1.16 19.26 6.96
C LEU A 59 0.04 19.42 6.02
N VAL A 60 1.11 20.01 6.54
CA VAL A 60 2.39 20.10 5.84
C VAL A 60 3.22 18.86 6.18
N THR A 61 3.61 18.10 5.17
CA THR A 61 4.54 16.98 5.37
C THR A 61 5.88 17.51 5.86
N ASN A 62 6.36 17.01 7.00
CA ASN A 62 7.65 17.40 7.55
C ASN A 62 8.78 17.11 6.54
N PRO A 63 9.46 18.14 5.99
CA PRO A 63 10.52 17.95 5.01
C PRO A 63 11.70 17.14 5.55
N ALA A 64 12.00 17.25 6.86
CA ALA A 64 13.10 16.54 7.50
C ALA A 64 12.82 15.03 7.71
N MET A 65 11.55 14.63 7.69
CA MET A 65 11.13 13.23 7.73
C MET A 65 10.85 12.65 6.33
N ARG A 66 11.10 13.41 5.26
CA ARG A 66 10.99 12.87 3.91
C ARG A 66 12.06 11.81 3.73
N CYS A 67 11.65 10.62 3.33
CA CYS A 67 12.59 9.57 2.88
C CYS A 67 13.41 10.12 1.72
N THR A 68 14.67 10.48 1.99
CA THR A 68 15.64 10.83 0.96
C THR A 68 16.14 9.53 0.31
N SER A 69 16.40 9.57 -1.00
CA SER A 69 16.91 8.39 -1.74
C SER A 69 18.26 7.88 -1.22
N LYS A 70 18.98 8.72 -0.47
CA LYS A 70 20.30 8.46 0.11
C LYS A 70 20.16 7.76 1.46
N GLY A 71 19.67 6.52 1.45
CA GLY A 71 19.57 5.71 2.67
C GLY A 71 18.36 4.80 2.78
N ARG A 72 17.73 4.40 1.66
CA ARG A 72 16.68 3.37 1.69
C ARG A 72 17.18 2.18 2.51
N PRO A 73 16.55 1.85 3.66
CA PRO A 73 16.97 0.72 4.46
C PRO A 73 16.98 -0.52 3.57
N LYS A 74 18.08 -1.28 3.59
CA LYS A 74 18.13 -2.57 2.91
C LYS A 74 16.93 -3.36 3.41
N LEU A 75 16.09 -3.80 2.48
CA LEU A 75 14.88 -4.56 2.80
C LEU A 75 15.30 -5.80 3.60
N THR A 76 15.04 -5.79 4.91
CA THR A 76 15.31 -6.91 5.82
C THR A 76 14.16 -7.90 5.87
N ARG A 77 13.01 -7.54 5.28
CA ARG A 77 11.84 -8.39 5.22
C ARG A 77 12.06 -9.50 4.18
N TYR A 78 11.78 -10.74 4.58
CA TYR A 78 11.73 -11.88 3.66
C TYR A 78 10.68 -11.61 2.58
N LEU A 79 11.08 -11.70 1.31
CA LEU A 79 10.16 -11.57 0.17
C LEU A 79 9.26 -12.80 0.13
N ASN A 80 7.94 -12.58 0.05
CA ASN A 80 6.97 -13.68 -0.11
C ASN A 80 6.49 -13.78 -1.57
N LYS A 81 5.67 -14.79 -1.85
CA LYS A 81 5.13 -15.04 -3.20
C LYS A 81 4.27 -13.88 -3.76
N MET A 82 3.67 -13.05 -2.91
CA MET A 82 2.92 -11.85 -3.36
C MET A 82 3.84 -10.69 -3.74
N ASP A 83 5.04 -10.64 -3.16
CA ASP A 83 6.05 -9.64 -3.49
C ASP A 83 6.74 -9.92 -4.83
N SER A 84 6.77 -11.17 -5.28
CA SER A 84 7.33 -11.56 -6.57
C SER A 84 6.60 -10.88 -7.73
N CYS A 85 7.32 -10.05 -8.50
CA CYS A 85 6.80 -9.45 -9.72
C CYS A 85 6.49 -10.47 -10.81
N ASP A 86 7.08 -11.67 -10.74
CA ASP A 86 6.91 -12.72 -11.75
C ASP A 86 5.45 -13.24 -11.83
N MET A 87 4.69 -13.08 -10.74
CA MET A 87 3.26 -13.39 -10.70
C MET A 87 2.39 -12.22 -11.15
N ARG A 88 2.95 -11.01 -11.24
CA ARG A 88 2.22 -9.87 -11.81
C ARG A 88 2.24 -10.06 -13.32
N GLY A 89 1.06 -9.94 -13.93
CA GLY A 89 0.90 -10.06 -15.37
C GLY A 89 1.81 -9.10 -16.15
N PRO A 90 1.84 -9.21 -17.49
CA PRO A 90 2.77 -8.47 -18.31
C PRO A 90 2.80 -6.99 -17.96
N TRP A 91 4.01 -6.46 -17.75
CA TRP A 91 4.19 -5.08 -17.33
C TRP A 91 3.79 -4.17 -18.51
N ILE A 92 2.63 -3.52 -18.40
CA ILE A 92 2.05 -2.63 -19.41
C ILE A 92 2.32 -1.16 -19.10
N CYS A 93 2.49 -0.37 -20.15
CA CYS A 93 2.54 1.08 -20.06
C CYS A 93 1.21 1.63 -19.53
N ARG A 94 1.26 2.38 -18.43
CA ARG A 94 0.06 3.02 -17.85
C ARG A 94 -0.55 4.12 -18.73
N LEU A 95 0.18 4.60 -19.74
CA LEU A 95 -0.30 5.66 -20.62
C LEU A 95 -1.02 5.09 -21.85
N CYS A 96 -0.40 4.12 -22.52
CA CYS A 96 -0.87 3.60 -23.81
C CYS A 96 -1.34 2.14 -23.78
N GLY A 97 -1.16 1.44 -22.65
CA GLY A 97 -1.52 0.03 -22.48
C GLY A 97 -0.59 -0.97 -23.17
N ALA A 98 0.37 -0.53 -23.98
CA ALA A 98 1.30 -1.42 -24.66
C ALA A 98 2.34 -2.02 -23.70
N GLN A 99 2.76 -3.26 -23.94
CA GLN A 99 3.88 -3.89 -23.22
C GLN A 99 5.23 -3.36 -23.74
N GLY A 100 6.29 -3.60 -22.95
CA GLY A 100 7.68 -3.36 -23.39
C GLY A 100 8.29 -2.00 -22.99
N HIS A 101 7.52 -1.05 -22.44
CA HIS A 101 8.08 0.24 -22.01
C HIS A 101 7.30 0.93 -20.87
N SER A 102 8.01 1.54 -19.92
CA SER A 102 7.46 2.33 -18.81
C SER A 102 6.67 3.55 -19.21
N TRP A 103 5.74 3.98 -18.37
CA TRP A 103 5.04 5.28 -18.51
C TRP A 103 6.04 6.40 -18.82
N SER A 104 7.21 6.42 -18.13
CA SER A 104 8.27 7.40 -18.33
C SER A 104 8.97 7.33 -19.69
N ARG A 105 8.98 6.15 -20.33
CA ARG A 105 9.58 5.87 -21.64
C ARG A 105 8.52 5.71 -22.73
N CYS A 106 7.27 6.09 -22.45
CA CYS A 106 6.20 5.96 -23.42
C CYS A 106 6.41 6.94 -24.56
N PRO A 107 6.37 6.49 -25.84
CA PRO A 107 6.46 7.38 -26.98
C PRO A 107 5.34 8.42 -27.02
N GLN A 108 4.17 8.08 -26.45
CA GLN A 108 3.03 8.98 -26.31
C GLN A 108 3.15 9.94 -25.12
N ARG A 109 4.19 9.81 -24.29
CA ARG A 109 4.45 10.78 -23.23
C ARG A 109 4.92 12.06 -23.91
N ALA A 110 4.16 13.15 -23.76
CA ALA A 110 4.60 14.47 -24.18
C ALA A 110 5.99 14.74 -23.58
N GLY A 111 6.99 14.98 -24.44
CA GLY A 111 8.38 15.17 -24.03
C GLY A 111 8.56 16.40 -23.15
N PRO A 112 9.66 16.51 -22.39
CA PRO A 112 10.04 17.79 -21.81
C PRO A 112 10.29 18.77 -22.96
N SER A 113 9.53 19.85 -23.01
CA SER A 113 9.80 20.98 -23.89
C SER A 113 11.13 21.60 -23.48
N GLY A 114 12.19 21.24 -24.20
CA GLY A 114 13.52 21.85 -24.13
C GLY A 114 14.07 21.98 -25.54
N ALA A 115 14.24 23.23 -25.97
CA ALA A 115 14.86 23.72 -27.21
C ALA A 115 16.22 23.02 -27.50
N SER A 116 16.70 22.89 -28.74
CA SER A 116 16.88 23.97 -29.72
C SER A 116 16.98 23.48 -31.17
N ASP A 117 16.62 24.41 -32.07
CA ASP A 117 17.01 24.54 -33.47
C ASP A 117 18.44 24.10 -33.77
N ASP A 118 18.62 23.37 -34.88
CA ASP A 118 19.79 23.45 -35.76
C ASP A 118 19.32 23.14 -37.19
N GLY A 119 19.20 24.18 -38.02
CA GLY A 119 18.87 24.08 -39.46
C GLY A 119 20.08 23.69 -40.32
N PRO A 120 19.88 23.16 -41.54
CA PRO A 120 20.96 22.70 -42.40
C PRO A 120 21.59 23.84 -43.22
N PRO A 121 22.83 23.63 -43.75
CA PRO A 121 23.65 24.66 -44.38
C PRO A 121 23.13 25.18 -45.72
#